data_AF-A0A931RE78-F1
#
_entry.id   AF-A0A931RE78-F1
#
_cell.length_a   1.000
_cell.length_b   1.000
_cell.length_c   1.000
_cell.angle_alpha   90.00
_cell.angle_beta   90.00
_cell.angle_gamma   90.00
#
_symmetry.space_group_name_H-M   'P 1'
#
loop_
_entity.id
_entity.type
_entity.pdbx_description
1 polymer ?
#
loop_
_entity_poly.entity_id
_entity_poly.type
_entity_poly.pdbx_seq_one_letter_code
_entity_poly.pdbx_strand_id
1 'polypeptide(L)' 'MRNKPRILIISASDSDLPVMSEAAKILEKFDIDYSITISSAHRSPARTIKIVEDAKKMGVKVIIAGASLAAHLA' A
#
# COMPACT_ATOMS: atom_id res chain seq x y z
N MET A 1 -3.81 -22.30 -6.22
CA MET A 1 -4.16 -20.96 -6.73
C MET A 1 -3.42 -19.95 -5.88
N ARG A 2 -2.60 -19.06 -6.44
CA ARG A 2 -1.97 -17.99 -5.65
C ARG A 2 -3.06 -17.03 -5.22
N ASN A 3 -3.28 -16.93 -3.91
CA ASN A 3 -4.31 -16.10 -3.31
C ASN A 3 -4.02 -14.64 -3.73
N LYS A 4 -5.03 -13.96 -4.28
CA LYS A 4 -4.87 -12.60 -4.82
C LYS A 4 -4.97 -11.63 -3.64
N PRO A 5 -4.01 -10.69 -3.48
CA PRO A 5 -4.00 -9.80 -2.33
C PRO A 5 -5.32 -9.01 -2.27
N ARG A 6 -6.03 -9.09 -1.15
CA ARG A 6 -7.28 -8.33 -0.94
C ARG A 6 -6.99 -6.88 -0.57
N ILE A 7 -5.82 -6.63 0.02
CA ILE A 7 -5.40 -5.31 0.51
C ILE A 7 -4.02 -4.96 -0.05
N LEU A 8 -3.84 -3.73 -0.51
CA LEU A 8 -2.55 -3.17 -0.88
C LEU A 8 -2.15 -2.08 0.11
N ILE A 9 -0.97 -2.22 0.71
CA ILE A 9 -0.35 -1.21 1.56
C ILE A 9 0.68 -0.44 0.71
N ILE A 10 0.56 0.89 0.67
CA ILE A 10 1.50 1.78 -0.02
C ILE A 10 2.20 2.67 1.00
N SER A 11 3.52 2.54 1.08
CA SER A 11 4.41 3.38 1.89
C SER A 11 5.09 4.44 1.00
N ALA A 12 5.22 5.68 1.45
CA ALA A 12 5.85 6.73 0.64
C ALA A 12 7.40 6.64 0.60
N SER A 13 8.00 5.99 1.61
CA SER A 13 9.43 5.75 1.73
C SER A 13 9.73 4.49 2.55
N ASP A 14 11.00 4.08 2.59
CA ASP A 14 11.49 3.05 3.51
C ASP A 14 11.38 3.47 4.98
N SER A 15 11.53 4.76 5.28
CA SER A 15 11.42 5.28 6.65
C SER A 15 10.00 5.19 7.21
N ASP A 16 8.99 5.12 6.34
CA ASP A 16 7.58 4.97 6.72
C ASP A 16 7.20 3.50 6.96
N LEU A 17 7.98 2.54 6.45
CA LEU A 17 7.68 1.11 6.55
C LEU A 17 7.49 0.60 7.98
N PRO A 18 8.27 1.01 9.00
CA PRO A 18 8.05 0.53 10.36
C PRO A 18 6.63 0.82 10.87
N VAL A 19 6.10 2.02 10.56
CA VAL A 19 4.73 2.40 10.94
C VAL A 19 3.71 1.67 10.09
N MET A 20 3.93 1.62 8.76
CA MET A 20 3.01 0.93 7.85
C MET A 20 2.94 -0.59 8.10
N SER A 21 3.98 -1.19 8.65
CA SER A 21 4.03 -2.61 9.00
C SER A 21 3.09 -2.96 10.15
N GLU A 22 2.66 -2.00 10.97
CA GLU A 22 1.64 -2.26 11.99
C GLU A 22 0.29 -2.62 11.36
N ALA A 23 -0.04 -2.03 10.20
CA ALA A 23 -1.23 -2.43 9.44
C ALA A 23 -1.11 -3.88 8.98
N ALA A 24 0.04 -4.27 8.42
CA ALA A 24 0.32 -5.65 8.01
C ALA A 24 0.13 -6.65 9.16
N LYS A 25 0.67 -6.36 10.34
CA LYS A 25 0.50 -7.21 11.54
C LYS A 25 -0.97 -7.43 11.91
N ILE A 26 -1.83 -6.41 11.75
CA ILE A 26 -3.25 -6.57 12.01
C ILE A 26 -3.90 -7.45 10.94
N LEU A 27 -3.55 -7.28 9.66
CA LEU A 27 -4.08 -8.12 8.58
C LEU A 27 -3.70 -9.59 8.77
N GLU A 28 -2.47 -9.87 9.21
CA GLU A 28 -2.00 -11.21 9.56
C GLU A 28 -2.83 -11.84 10.68
N LYS A 29 -3.15 -11.08 11.74
CA LYS A 29 -4.00 -11.56 12.84
C LYS A 29 -5.40 -11.99 12.40
N PHE A 30 -5.92 -11.39 11.32
CA PHE A 30 -7.22 -11.71 10.75
C PHE A 30 -7.15 -12.66 9.55
N ASP A 31 -5.97 -13.21 9.23
CA ASP A 31 -5.73 -14.06 8.06
C ASP A 31 -6.19 -13.39 6.74
N ILE A 32 -5.90 -12.10 6.60
CA ILE A 32 -6.24 -11.31 5.42
C ILE A 32 -5.00 -11.14 4.55
N ASP A 33 -5.07 -11.72 3.36
CA ASP A 33 -4.11 -11.53 2.27
C ASP A 33 -3.84 -10.07 1.91
N TYR A 34 -2.56 -9.69 1.93
CA TYR A 34 -2.12 -8.34 1.61
C TYR A 34 -0.83 -8.31 0.77
N SER A 35 -0.51 -7.14 0.26
CA SER A 35 0.80 -6.83 -0.33
C SER A 35 1.27 -5.46 0.13
N ILE A 36 2.57 -5.27 0.27
CA ILE A 36 3.17 -3.98 0.63
C ILE A 36 4.10 -3.51 -0.48
N THR A 37 4.04 -2.21 -0.80
CA THR A 37 4.94 -1.60 -1.78
C THR A 37 5.31 -0.19 -1.38
N ILE A 38 6.40 0.32 -1.94
CA ILE A 38 6.89 1.68 -1.71
C ILE A 38 6.70 2.49 -2.99
N SER A 39 5.95 3.59 -2.90
CA SER A 39 5.81 4.56 -3.99
C SER A 39 5.53 5.95 -3.45
N SER A 40 6.30 6.93 -3.90
CA SER A 40 6.13 8.34 -3.51
C SER A 40 5.29 9.07 -4.55
N ALA A 41 4.19 9.69 -4.14
CA ALA A 41 3.38 10.52 -5.01
C ALA A 41 4.14 11.74 -5.55
N HIS A 42 5.04 12.34 -4.76
CA HIS A 42 5.82 13.50 -5.17
C HIS A 42 7.02 13.15 -6.06
N ARG A 43 7.77 12.10 -5.72
CA ARG A 43 8.98 11.72 -6.47
C ARG A 43 8.68 10.87 -7.70
N SER A 44 7.59 10.11 -7.68
CA SER A 44 7.26 9.14 -8.72
C SER A 44 5.74 9.02 -8.94
N PRO A 45 5.04 10.11 -9.33
CA PRO A 45 3.57 10.14 -9.46
C PRO A 45 3.05 9.09 -10.45
N ALA A 46 3.68 8.95 -11.62
CA ALA A 46 3.26 7.99 -12.65
C ALA A 46 3.34 6.53 -12.15
N ARG A 47 4.33 6.20 -11.31
CA ARG A 47 4.45 4.88 -10.69
C ARG A 47 3.30 4.63 -9.72
N THR A 48 2.98 5.61 -8.87
CA THR A 48 1.87 5.50 -7.91
C THR A 48 0.54 5.29 -8.63
N ILE A 49 0.26 6.05 -9.70
CA ILE A 49 -0.95 5.88 -10.51
C ILE A 49 -1.02 4.45 -11.07
N LYS A 50 0.06 3.99 -11.71
CA LYS A 50 0.12 2.64 -12.28
C LYS A 50 -0.14 1.55 -11.24
N ILE A 51 0.44 1.67 -10.04
CA ILE A 51 0.22 0.72 -8.94
C ILE A 51 -1.27 0.65 -8.57
N VAL A 52 -1.94 1.80 -8.43
CA VAL A 52 -3.37 1.86 -8.06
C VAL A 52 -4.25 1.27 -9.17
N GLU A 53 -3.96 1.58 -10.44
CA GLU A 53 -4.69 1.01 -11.58
C GLU A 53 -4.53 -0.51 -11.68
N ASP A 54 -3.31 -1.01 -11.49
CA ASP A 54 -3.03 -2.44 -11.53
C ASP A 54 -3.63 -3.17 -10.32
N ALA A 55 -3.64 -2.54 -9.14
CA ALA A 55 -4.30 -3.08 -7.94
C ALA A 55 -5.79 -3.39 -8.21
N LYS A 56 -6.50 -2.47 -8.89
CA LYS A 56 -7.90 -2.69 -9.29
C LYS A 56 -8.05 -3.90 -10.20
N LYS A 57 -7.17 -4.08 -11.20
CA LYS A 57 -7.17 -5.24 -12.11
C LYS A 57 -6.85 -6.55 -11.38
N MET A 58 -5.99 -6.48 -10.36
CA MET A 58 -5.62 -7.61 -9.51
C MET A 58 -6.72 -8.02 -8.54
N GLY A 59 -7.79 -7.24 -8.41
CA GLY A 59 -8.92 -7.55 -7.52
C GLY A 59 -8.72 -7.06 -6.09
N VAL A 60 -7.73 -6.20 -5.85
CA VAL A 60 -7.55 -5.51 -4.56
C VAL A 60 -8.83 -4.74 -4.24
N LYS A 61 -9.26 -4.83 -2.98
CA LYS A 61 -10.50 -4.24 -2.49
C LYS A 61 -10.27 -2.99 -1.65
N VAL A 62 -9.13 -2.91 -0.96
CA VAL A 62 -8.77 -1.79 -0.08
C VAL A 62 -7.32 -1.41 -0.32
N ILE A 63 -7.04 -0.11 -0.32
CA ILE A 63 -5.68 0.43 -0.34
C ILE A 63 -5.45 1.19 0.97
N ILE A 64 -4.38 0.86 1.68
CA ILE A 64 -3.91 1.57 2.87
C ILE A 64 -2.67 2.35 2.46
N ALA A 65 -2.75 3.67 2.42
CA ALA A 65 -1.63 4.53 2.03
C ALA A 65 -1.18 5.38 3.21
N GLY A 66 0.14 5.42 3.47
CA GLY A 66 0.72 6.28 4.50
C GLY A 66 1.99 6.97 4.03
N ALA A 67 2.19 8.19 4.54
CA ALA A 67 3.30 9.05 4.23
C ALA A 67 3.64 9.91 5.47
N SER A 68 4.93 10.15 5.74
CA SER A 68 5.35 11.11 6.76
C SER A 68 5.66 12.51 6.18
N LEU A 69 5.37 13.54 7.00
CA LEU A 69 5.81 14.94 6.92
C LEU A 69 5.44 15.80 5.69
N ALA A 70 4.89 15.24 4.62
CA ALA A 70 4.29 16.01 3.52
C ALA A 70 2.90 15.45 3.18
N ALA A 71 2.00 15.46 4.16
CA ALA A 71 0.59 15.10 4.04
C ALA A 71 -0.23 16.12 3.21
N HIS A 72 0.30 16.61 2.08
CA HIS A 72 -0.51 17.25 1.04
C HIS A 72 -1.21 16.17 0.22
N LEU A 73 -2.03 15.37 0.90
CA LEU A 73 -2.96 14.39 0.33
C LEU A 73 -4.32 14.47 1.03
N ALA A 74 -4.65 15.63 1.62
CA ALA A 74 -6.03 15.92 2.00
C ALA A 74 -6.81 16.40 0.77
#